data_AF-W8ZPM7-F1
#
_entry.id   AF-W8ZPM7-F1
#
_cell.length_a   1.000
_cell.length_b   1.000
_cell.length_c   1.000
_cell.angle_alpha   90.00
_cell.angle_beta   90.00
_cell.angle_gamma   90.00
#
_symmetry.space_group_name_H-M   'P 1'
#
loop_
_entity.id
_entity.type
_entity.pdbx_description
1 polymer ?
#
loop_
_entity_poly.entity_id
_entity_poly.type
_entity_poly.pdbx_seq_one_letter_code
_entity_poly.pdbx_strand_id
1 'polypeptide(L)'
;MAFPQAIHAAPAPLLHKENAAGQSGNWYTGAVPSQASSDKPVLLFVQGLHSTYERWIGTDSYYDAAYNAGYRTAFVQLPDADGPGGDMWKNGPILASLIRKVAAYYNVPKLNIIAHSKGGIDTQAALVYYGASPYVNVVHQLSTPNRGSELADMAYSNWTSWLGAIMGQQDDAVYSLQTSYMAGFRAQTDVKPEVNATKTYMSGGEGDDGIFTSYWFAHAVLPGEDDGAVSVYSAMGLPYGIQSFTKNISHSAMARASQTWSLVQPKLKLATAALAPSGAAMPSGQPQAAPEAAASGQLQATLGSPSLAANAEGQDAGLILRGGPVDGSSAVSFPLESGIGSVALEVMTSREDTSLTLVSPSGQVYPSVAAPADSDPDGIFGKAVRRAFQVMRPEAGEWSLKLDGKNDAFFAMAQIEGSAPAKLKASRKVVRKGEAVQLSVDFGKPIKGSVKRPKLTKSVPGRPASFSSTRQLPDLAVDGSLNMPLTAPAEPGIYNISFDVEGVTDKGERIVRSVNYNFAVADDQGIVK
;
A
#
# COMPACT_ATOMS: atom_id res chain seq x y z
N MET A 1 -7.92 19.32 -36.52
CA MET A 1 -6.87 18.42 -35.99
C MET A 1 -5.82 19.30 -35.35
N ALA A 2 -5.73 19.32 -34.02
CA ALA A 2 -4.61 19.97 -33.34
C ALA A 2 -3.47 18.94 -33.26
N PHE A 3 -2.32 19.25 -33.85
CA PHE A 3 -1.11 18.44 -33.65
C PHE A 3 -0.75 18.46 -32.16
N PRO A 4 -0.36 17.32 -31.56
CA PRO A 4 0.13 17.33 -30.18
C PRO A 4 1.36 18.25 -30.12
N GLN A 5 1.30 19.29 -29.30
CA GLN A 5 2.48 20.10 -28.99
C GLN A 5 3.54 19.19 -28.39
N ALA A 6 4.76 19.25 -28.90
CA ALA A 6 5.90 18.56 -28.30
C ALA A 6 6.05 19.05 -26.85
N ILE A 7 6.04 18.13 -25.89
CA ILE A 7 6.31 18.42 -24.48
C ILE A 7 7.80 18.78 -24.39
N HIS A 8 8.11 20.04 -24.11
CA HIS A 8 9.49 20.44 -23.86
C HIS A 8 9.92 20.00 -22.47
N ALA A 9 11.12 19.44 -22.35
CA ALA A 9 11.71 19.15 -21.05
C ALA A 9 11.90 20.46 -20.26
N ALA A 10 11.40 20.48 -19.02
CA ALA A 10 11.57 21.59 -18.13
C ALA A 10 13.02 21.67 -17.62
N PRO A 11 13.58 22.87 -17.36
CA PRO A 11 14.90 22.99 -16.77
C PRO A 11 14.99 22.31 -15.39
N ALA A 12 16.16 21.84 -15.01
CA ALA A 12 16.36 21.14 -13.74
C ALA A 12 15.89 21.97 -12.52
N PRO A 13 15.20 21.36 -11.54
CA PRO A 13 14.79 22.07 -10.32
C PRO A 13 15.97 22.57 -9.49
N LEU A 14 15.79 23.73 -8.86
CA LEU A 14 16.76 24.31 -7.94
C LEU A 14 16.55 23.77 -6.52
N LEU A 15 17.61 23.24 -5.90
CA LEU A 15 17.61 22.74 -4.53
C LEU A 15 17.64 23.87 -3.49
N HIS A 16 16.76 23.77 -2.49
CA HIS A 16 16.78 24.50 -1.24
C HIS A 16 17.21 23.56 -0.12
N LYS A 17 18.47 23.66 0.28
CA LYS A 17 19.07 22.77 1.29
C LYS A 17 18.77 23.29 2.70
N GLU A 18 17.93 22.55 3.40
CA GLU A 18 17.45 22.85 4.77
C GLU A 18 18.04 21.88 5.79
N ASN A 19 18.38 20.67 5.35
CA ASN A 19 19.03 19.65 6.14
C ASN A 19 20.43 19.35 5.59
N ALA A 20 21.44 19.52 6.43
CA ALA A 20 22.83 19.22 6.06
C ALA A 20 23.17 17.73 6.14
N ALA A 21 22.43 16.96 6.95
CA ALA A 21 22.73 15.57 7.30
C ALA A 21 22.00 14.53 6.44
N GLY A 22 21.08 14.95 5.58
CA GLY A 22 20.29 14.07 4.71
C GLY A 22 19.42 14.84 3.72
N GLN A 23 18.59 14.11 2.98
CA GLN A 23 17.64 14.63 2.02
C GLN A 23 16.33 15.07 2.67
N SER A 24 15.90 14.41 3.75
CA SER A 24 14.64 14.74 4.44
C SER A 24 14.59 16.19 4.88
N GLY A 25 13.51 16.89 4.53
CA GLY A 25 13.32 18.31 4.82
C GLY A 25 13.93 19.25 3.77
N ASN A 26 14.72 18.77 2.83
CA ASN A 26 15.07 19.55 1.64
C ASN A 26 13.86 19.66 0.70
N TRP A 27 13.89 20.67 -0.16
CA TRP A 27 12.84 20.87 -1.16
C TRP A 27 13.41 21.57 -2.38
N TYR A 28 12.68 21.56 -3.48
CA TYR A 28 13.12 22.07 -4.77
C TYR A 28 12.08 22.99 -5.37
N THR A 29 12.54 23.98 -6.11
CA THR A 29 11.68 24.84 -6.94
C THR A 29 11.92 24.54 -8.40
N GLY A 30 10.85 24.27 -9.14
CA GLY A 30 10.92 24.19 -10.59
C GLY A 30 11.21 25.54 -11.22
N ALA A 31 11.68 25.51 -12.46
CA ALA A 31 11.82 26.70 -13.29
C ALA A 31 10.46 27.37 -13.50
N VAL A 32 10.45 28.70 -13.55
CA VAL A 32 9.23 29.48 -13.81
C VAL A 32 9.01 29.54 -15.33
N PRO A 33 7.90 28.99 -15.85
CA PRO A 33 7.59 29.07 -17.29
C PRO A 33 7.44 30.53 -17.75
N SER A 34 7.80 30.84 -19.00
CA SER A 34 7.63 32.19 -19.56
C SER A 34 6.16 32.63 -19.65
N GLN A 35 5.26 31.65 -19.75
CA GLN A 35 3.80 31.77 -19.75
C GLN A 35 3.17 31.61 -18.35
N ALA A 36 3.98 31.62 -17.29
CA ALA A 36 3.47 31.54 -15.93
C ALA A 36 2.58 32.75 -15.64
N SER A 37 1.46 32.48 -14.98
CA SER A 37 0.50 33.51 -14.60
C SER A 37 0.10 33.35 -13.13
N SER A 38 -0.26 34.48 -12.51
CA SER A 38 -0.68 34.55 -11.10
C SER A 38 -2.06 33.95 -10.86
N ASP A 39 -2.85 33.74 -11.92
CA ASP A 39 -4.15 33.05 -11.89
C ASP A 39 -4.03 31.51 -11.75
N LYS A 40 -2.83 30.97 -11.84
CA LYS A 40 -2.54 29.55 -11.60
C LYS A 40 -1.92 29.35 -10.21
N PRO A 41 -2.38 28.34 -9.46
CA PRO A 41 -1.75 27.98 -8.20
C PRO A 41 -0.32 27.51 -8.43
N VAL A 42 0.49 27.63 -7.37
CA VAL A 42 1.73 26.84 -7.27
C VAL A 42 1.33 25.38 -7.03
N LEU A 43 1.99 24.46 -7.73
CA LEU A 43 1.81 23.02 -7.53
C LEU A 43 2.95 22.49 -6.67
N LEU A 44 2.62 21.84 -5.56
CA LEU A 44 3.56 21.13 -4.71
C LEU A 44 3.41 19.63 -4.95
N PHE A 45 4.49 19.00 -5.37
CA PHE A 45 4.57 17.57 -5.59
C PHE A 45 5.11 16.85 -4.36
N VAL A 46 4.39 15.81 -3.91
CA VAL A 46 4.71 15.03 -2.71
C VAL A 46 4.91 13.57 -3.09
N GLN A 47 6.14 13.07 -2.90
CA GLN A 47 6.51 11.70 -3.26
C GLN A 47 5.81 10.63 -2.43
N GLY A 48 5.85 9.39 -2.93
CA GLY A 48 5.36 8.20 -2.24
C GLY A 48 6.41 7.51 -1.38
N LEU A 49 6.09 6.27 -0.99
CA LEU A 49 6.93 5.37 -0.20
C LEU A 49 8.31 5.19 -0.85
N HIS A 50 9.38 5.36 -0.06
CA HIS A 50 10.80 5.16 -0.45
C HIS A 50 11.24 5.90 -1.72
N SER A 51 10.49 6.92 -2.11
CA SER A 51 10.71 7.68 -3.33
C SER A 51 11.33 9.03 -3.02
N THR A 52 11.85 9.68 -4.05
CA THR A 52 12.42 11.02 -3.98
C THR A 52 11.63 11.99 -4.86
N TYR A 53 12.01 13.26 -4.86
CA TYR A 53 11.49 14.24 -5.82
C TYR A 53 11.67 13.82 -7.29
N GLU A 54 12.65 12.93 -7.59
CA GLU A 54 12.96 12.47 -8.95
C GLU A 54 11.76 11.80 -9.62
N ARG A 55 10.86 11.23 -8.81
CA ARG A 55 9.57 10.70 -9.25
C ARG A 55 8.78 11.65 -10.13
N TRP A 56 8.91 12.95 -9.87
CA TRP A 56 8.14 14.00 -10.53
C TRP A 56 8.88 14.68 -11.69
N ILE A 57 10.15 14.34 -11.92
CA ILE A 57 11.02 14.97 -12.94
C ILE A 57 11.70 13.99 -13.90
N GLY A 58 11.42 12.69 -13.76
CA GLY A 58 11.93 11.65 -14.65
C GLY A 58 11.32 11.68 -16.06
N THR A 59 11.32 10.55 -16.76
CA THR A 59 10.68 10.45 -18.07
C THR A 59 9.15 10.52 -17.94
N ASP A 60 8.50 11.20 -18.90
CA ASP A 60 7.03 11.37 -18.90
C ASP A 60 6.50 12.04 -17.62
N SER A 61 7.18 13.12 -17.23
CA SER A 61 7.01 13.72 -15.92
C SER A 61 5.83 14.68 -15.82
N TYR A 62 5.23 14.69 -14.63
CA TYR A 62 4.29 15.74 -14.23
C TYR A 62 4.94 17.12 -14.19
N TYR A 63 6.24 17.22 -13.92
CA TYR A 63 6.95 18.49 -13.97
C TYR A 63 6.94 19.10 -15.36
N ASP A 64 7.29 18.33 -16.39
CA ASP A 64 7.26 18.82 -17.77
C ASP A 64 5.85 19.22 -18.17
N ALA A 65 4.84 18.41 -17.85
CA ALA A 65 3.45 18.72 -18.16
C ALA A 65 2.97 19.99 -17.45
N ALA A 66 3.31 20.17 -16.17
CA ALA A 66 2.99 21.36 -15.40
C ALA A 66 3.73 22.61 -15.93
N TYR A 67 5.01 22.50 -16.24
CA TYR A 67 5.83 23.57 -16.79
C TYR A 67 5.28 24.05 -18.14
N ASN A 68 5.01 23.12 -19.07
CA ASN A 68 4.42 23.44 -20.37
C ASN A 68 3.01 24.02 -20.23
N ALA A 69 2.24 23.58 -19.22
CA ALA A 69 0.95 24.16 -18.88
C ALA A 69 1.05 25.48 -18.10
N GLY A 70 2.24 26.04 -17.87
CA GLY A 70 2.43 27.36 -17.26
C GLY A 70 2.27 27.41 -15.74
N TYR A 71 2.45 26.28 -15.04
CA TYR A 71 2.43 26.23 -13.58
C TYR A 71 3.80 26.51 -12.97
N ARG A 72 3.80 27.16 -11.81
CA ARG A 72 4.95 27.21 -10.90
C ARG A 72 4.93 25.96 -10.04
N THR A 73 6.07 25.31 -9.86
CA THR A 73 6.12 23.99 -9.19
C THR A 73 7.16 23.97 -8.08
N ALA A 74 6.88 23.16 -7.06
CA ALA A 74 7.83 22.79 -6.02
C ALA A 74 7.73 21.29 -5.72
N PHE A 75 8.80 20.75 -5.13
CA PHE A 75 8.92 19.33 -4.81
C PHE A 75 9.52 19.19 -3.42
N VAL A 76 9.02 18.26 -2.62
CA VAL A 76 9.56 18.02 -1.28
C VAL A 76 10.51 16.82 -1.26
N GLN A 77 11.22 16.66 -0.17
CA GLN A 77 11.88 15.41 0.23
C GLN A 77 11.45 15.08 1.65
N LEU A 78 10.82 13.92 1.81
CA LEU A 78 10.42 13.39 3.11
C LEU A 78 11.46 12.35 3.58
N PRO A 79 11.38 11.85 4.83
CA PRO A 79 12.26 10.77 5.32
C PRO A 79 12.44 9.59 4.34
N ASP A 80 11.42 9.27 3.54
CA ASP A 80 11.47 8.31 2.43
C ASP A 80 12.67 8.49 1.48
N ALA A 81 13.17 9.72 1.30
CA ALA A 81 14.32 10.01 0.45
C ALA A 81 15.68 9.62 1.06
N ASP A 82 15.74 9.30 2.35
CA ASP A 82 16.96 8.93 3.07
C ASP A 82 17.14 7.40 3.21
N GLY A 83 16.23 6.60 2.64
CA GLY A 83 16.25 5.14 2.68
C GLY A 83 15.12 4.58 3.56
N PRO A 84 15.18 4.70 4.89
CA PRO A 84 14.06 4.32 5.76
C PRO A 84 12.93 5.36 5.66
N GLY A 85 11.76 4.90 5.21
CA GLY A 85 10.53 5.69 5.20
C GLY A 85 10.05 5.99 6.62
N GLY A 86 9.49 7.19 6.80
CA GLY A 86 8.81 7.58 8.04
C GLY A 86 7.31 7.31 7.95
N ASP A 87 6.64 7.03 9.07
CA ASP A 87 5.19 7.06 9.10
C ASP A 87 4.63 8.48 8.88
N MET A 88 3.31 8.60 8.78
CA MET A 88 2.65 9.90 8.58
C MET A 88 2.85 10.86 9.75
N TRP A 89 3.11 10.37 10.96
CA TRP A 89 3.30 11.21 12.14
C TRP A 89 4.68 11.85 12.14
N LYS A 90 5.69 11.14 11.64
CA LYS A 90 7.04 11.67 11.40
C LYS A 90 7.09 12.57 10.16
N ASN A 91 6.41 12.18 9.08
CA ASN A 91 6.44 12.92 7.81
C ASN A 91 5.56 14.17 7.83
N GLY A 92 4.39 14.11 8.47
CA GLY A 92 3.41 15.20 8.56
C GLY A 92 3.96 16.56 9.02
N PRO A 93 4.71 16.67 10.14
CA PRO A 93 5.22 17.97 10.59
C PRO A 93 6.31 18.53 9.65
N ILE A 94 7.13 17.65 9.05
CA ILE A 94 8.12 18.04 8.04
C ILE A 94 7.40 18.62 6.83
N LEU A 95 6.40 17.90 6.30
CA LEU A 95 5.62 18.33 5.15
C LEU A 95 4.85 19.63 5.45
N ALA A 96 4.25 19.78 6.62
CA ALA A 96 3.56 21.01 7.02
C ALA A 96 4.50 22.22 7.04
N SER A 97 5.73 22.03 7.53
CA SER A 97 6.77 23.07 7.48
C SER A 97 7.13 23.44 6.04
N LEU A 98 7.34 22.44 5.17
CA LEU A 98 7.67 22.66 3.76
C LEU A 98 6.55 23.36 2.99
N ILE A 99 5.29 22.99 3.23
CA ILE A 99 4.13 23.67 2.63
C ILE A 99 4.15 25.18 2.95
N ARG A 100 4.41 25.55 4.20
CA ARG A 100 4.52 26.96 4.62
C ARG A 100 5.69 27.68 3.94
N LYS A 101 6.85 27.03 3.85
CA LYS A 101 8.04 27.60 3.18
C LYS A 101 7.79 27.83 1.70
N VAL A 102 7.20 26.86 1.01
CA VAL A 102 6.85 26.98 -0.42
C VAL A 102 5.85 28.11 -0.64
N ALA A 103 4.80 28.19 0.17
CA ALA A 103 3.81 29.26 0.08
C ALA A 103 4.46 30.65 0.28
N ALA A 104 5.34 30.79 1.28
CA ALA A 104 6.08 32.01 1.54
C ALA A 104 7.06 32.37 0.39
N TYR A 105 7.80 31.39 -0.13
CA TYR A 105 8.76 31.60 -1.22
C TYR A 105 8.09 32.15 -2.48
N TYR A 106 6.94 31.58 -2.87
CA TYR A 106 6.19 32.07 -4.02
C TYR A 106 5.26 33.25 -3.71
N ASN A 107 5.23 33.71 -2.46
CA ASN A 107 4.34 34.75 -1.94
C ASN A 107 2.87 34.48 -2.32
N VAL A 108 2.41 33.25 -2.08
CA VAL A 108 1.01 32.83 -2.33
C VAL A 108 0.32 32.46 -1.02
N PRO A 109 -0.96 32.82 -0.84
CA PRO A 109 -1.69 32.46 0.37
C PRO A 109 -1.98 30.96 0.45
N LYS A 110 -2.17 30.30 -0.71
CA LYS A 110 -2.43 28.87 -0.83
C LYS A 110 -1.74 28.28 -2.05
N LEU A 111 -1.41 26.99 -1.96
CA LEU A 111 -0.93 26.16 -3.07
C LEU A 111 -1.84 24.95 -3.29
N ASN A 112 -1.64 24.23 -4.39
CA ASN A 112 -2.26 22.94 -4.63
C ASN A 112 -1.24 21.83 -4.48
N ILE A 113 -1.65 20.67 -3.96
CA ILE A 113 -0.81 19.50 -3.77
C ILE A 113 -1.20 18.43 -4.78
N ILE A 114 -0.20 17.81 -5.40
CA ILE A 114 -0.34 16.53 -6.12
C ILE A 114 0.52 15.52 -5.36
N ALA A 115 -0.12 14.48 -4.83
CA ALA A 115 0.52 13.48 -4.00
C ALA A 115 0.34 12.09 -4.62
N HIS A 116 1.41 11.32 -4.67
CA HIS A 116 1.39 9.94 -5.15
C HIS A 116 1.50 8.97 -3.98
N SER A 117 0.73 7.88 -4.02
CA SER A 117 0.84 6.78 -3.06
C SER A 117 0.78 7.27 -1.60
N LYS A 118 1.70 6.80 -0.75
CA LYS A 118 1.85 7.20 0.66
C LYS A 118 1.92 8.71 0.89
N GLY A 119 2.43 9.49 -0.06
CA GLY A 119 2.51 10.96 0.06
C GLY A 119 1.14 11.62 0.32
N GLY A 120 0.05 10.99 -0.11
CA GLY A 120 -1.30 11.45 0.19
C GLY A 120 -1.72 11.21 1.65
N ILE A 121 -1.18 10.19 2.32
CA ILE A 121 -1.38 9.95 3.77
C ILE A 121 -0.57 10.97 4.57
N ASP A 122 0.68 11.21 4.18
CA ASP A 122 1.54 12.22 4.83
C ASP A 122 0.94 13.62 4.70
N THR A 123 0.35 13.92 3.53
CA THR A 123 -0.39 15.17 3.30
C THR A 123 -1.59 15.29 4.23
N GLN A 124 -2.36 14.22 4.44
CA GLN A 124 -3.48 14.26 5.39
C GLN A 124 -3.01 14.57 6.81
N ALA A 125 -1.92 13.93 7.27
CA ALA A 125 -1.36 14.23 8.57
C ALA A 125 -0.93 15.70 8.70
N ALA A 126 -0.23 16.23 7.70
CA ALA A 126 0.18 17.64 7.65
C ALA A 126 -1.00 18.61 7.75
N LEU A 127 -2.09 18.33 7.03
CA LEU A 127 -3.27 19.18 6.96
C LEU A 127 -4.11 19.14 8.23
N VAL A 128 -4.37 17.94 8.76
CA VAL A 128 -5.30 17.71 9.86
C VAL A 128 -4.64 17.97 11.21
N TYR A 129 -3.38 17.58 11.39
CA TYR A 129 -2.73 17.59 12.71
C TYR A 129 -1.63 18.63 12.87
N TYR A 130 -1.03 19.11 11.77
CA TYR A 130 0.16 19.98 11.83
C TYR A 130 -0.04 21.37 11.20
N GLY A 131 -1.30 21.80 11.08
CA GLY A 131 -1.67 23.18 10.75
C GLY A 131 -1.35 23.62 9.32
N ALA A 132 -1.25 22.68 8.37
CA ALA A 132 -0.99 23.02 6.98
C ALA A 132 -2.25 23.40 6.17
N SER A 133 -3.45 23.06 6.66
CA SER A 133 -4.71 23.28 5.94
C SER A 133 -4.98 24.74 5.50
N PRO A 134 -4.59 25.79 6.23
CA PRO A 134 -4.78 27.17 5.76
C PRO A 134 -3.97 27.52 4.51
N TYR A 135 -2.91 26.77 4.20
CA TYR A 135 -1.99 27.04 3.09
C TYR A 135 -2.28 26.19 1.85
N VAL A 136 -3.32 25.35 1.89
CA VAL A 136 -3.64 24.43 0.80
C VAL A 136 -5.07 24.67 0.31
N ASN A 137 -5.23 24.67 -1.01
CA ASN A 137 -6.52 24.87 -1.67
C ASN A 137 -7.10 23.53 -2.14
N VAL A 138 -6.31 22.76 -2.89
CA VAL A 138 -6.69 21.44 -3.42
C VAL A 138 -5.59 20.43 -3.16
N VAL A 139 -5.96 19.19 -2.85
CA VAL A 139 -5.10 18.01 -2.89
C VAL A 139 -5.62 17.09 -4.00
N HIS A 140 -4.73 16.59 -4.85
CA HIS A 140 -5.01 15.49 -5.77
C HIS A 140 -4.18 14.28 -5.39
N GLN A 141 -4.85 13.20 -4.98
CA GLN A 141 -4.23 11.93 -4.63
C GLN A 141 -4.23 10.99 -5.84
N LEU A 142 -3.05 10.48 -6.17
CA LEU A 142 -2.82 9.46 -7.19
C LEU A 142 -2.54 8.14 -6.46
N SER A 143 -3.54 7.26 -6.41
CA SER A 143 -3.46 5.93 -5.78
C SER A 143 -2.97 5.95 -4.33
N THR A 144 -3.45 6.89 -3.52
CA THR A 144 -3.10 6.92 -2.11
C THR A 144 -3.81 5.79 -1.36
N PRO A 145 -3.12 4.92 -0.59
CA PRO A 145 -3.72 3.82 0.17
C PRO A 145 -4.52 4.32 1.38
N ASN A 146 -5.64 5.01 1.15
CA ASN A 146 -6.42 5.65 2.22
C ASN A 146 -7.01 4.64 3.21
N ARG A 147 -7.16 3.36 2.85
CA ARG A 147 -7.53 2.26 3.76
C ARG A 147 -6.41 1.25 3.97
N GLY A 148 -5.19 1.61 3.61
CA GLY A 148 -4.01 0.75 3.66
C GLY A 148 -3.82 -0.10 2.42
N SER A 149 -2.86 -1.01 2.51
CA SER A 149 -2.50 -1.95 1.44
C SER A 149 -2.35 -3.34 2.03
N GLU A 150 -2.97 -4.32 1.39
CA GLU A 150 -2.83 -5.74 1.73
C GLU A 150 -1.40 -6.24 1.48
N LEU A 151 -0.62 -5.59 0.62
CA LEU A 151 0.81 -5.86 0.51
C LEU A 151 1.56 -5.50 1.78
N ALA A 152 1.17 -4.41 2.46
CA ALA A 152 1.76 -4.04 3.75
C ALA A 152 1.36 -5.05 4.84
N ASP A 153 0.12 -5.55 4.82
CA ASP A 153 -0.32 -6.66 5.68
C ASP A 153 0.52 -7.91 5.44
N MET A 154 0.72 -8.27 4.17
CA MET A 154 1.51 -9.42 3.78
C MET A 154 2.98 -9.24 4.16
N ALA A 155 3.55 -8.04 4.05
CA ALA A 155 4.93 -7.75 4.42
C ALA A 155 5.22 -8.07 5.89
N TYR A 156 4.23 -8.03 6.78
CA TYR A 156 4.38 -8.36 8.21
C TYR A 156 3.78 -9.73 8.59
N SER A 157 3.45 -10.56 7.60
CA SER A 157 2.94 -11.92 7.79
C SER A 157 4.03 -12.95 8.09
N ASN A 158 3.65 -14.17 8.47
CA ASN A 158 4.63 -15.23 8.75
C ASN A 158 5.28 -15.81 7.50
N TRP A 159 4.55 -15.87 6.38
CA TRP A 159 5.09 -16.33 5.09
C TRP A 159 6.20 -15.43 4.57
N THR A 160 6.31 -14.23 5.11
CA THR A 160 7.22 -13.18 4.71
C THR A 160 8.16 -12.77 5.84
N SER A 161 8.22 -13.55 6.92
CA SER A 161 9.13 -13.32 8.05
C SER A 161 10.60 -13.21 7.66
N TRP A 162 10.95 -13.77 6.50
CA TRP A 162 12.26 -13.77 5.89
C TRP A 162 12.39 -12.72 4.74
N LEU A 163 11.29 -12.02 4.34
CA LEU A 163 11.30 -10.94 3.34
C LEU A 163 12.13 -9.73 3.77
N GLY A 164 12.48 -9.57 5.05
CA GLY A 164 13.48 -8.57 5.46
C GLY A 164 14.80 -8.69 4.70
N ALA A 165 15.15 -9.91 4.24
CA ALA A 165 16.32 -10.18 3.39
C ALA A 165 16.10 -9.96 1.88
N ILE A 166 14.85 -10.06 1.38
CA ILE A 166 14.51 -9.81 -0.04
C ILE A 166 14.14 -8.36 -0.32
N MET A 167 13.31 -7.76 0.53
CA MET A 167 12.69 -6.45 0.28
C MET A 167 13.42 -5.30 0.96
N GLY A 168 14.17 -5.56 2.04
CA GLY A 168 14.94 -4.53 2.75
C GLY A 168 14.14 -3.34 3.32
N GLN A 169 12.80 -3.46 3.42
CA GLN A 169 11.90 -2.31 3.61
C GLN A 169 10.76 -2.56 4.63
N GLN A 170 10.97 -3.39 5.66
CA GLN A 170 10.08 -3.45 6.82
C GLN A 170 10.40 -2.30 7.79
N ASP A 171 9.96 -1.10 7.44
CA ASP A 171 10.14 0.11 8.24
C ASP A 171 8.81 0.70 8.73
N ASP A 172 8.88 1.85 9.42
CA ASP A 172 7.71 2.55 9.97
C ASP A 172 6.72 2.99 8.88
N ALA A 173 7.20 3.32 7.68
CA ALA A 173 6.36 3.68 6.57
C ALA A 173 5.49 2.48 6.14
N VAL A 174 6.09 1.33 5.85
CA VAL A 174 5.34 0.12 5.48
C VAL A 174 4.47 -0.37 6.63
N TYR A 175 4.95 -0.31 7.87
CA TYR A 175 4.16 -0.67 9.06
C TYR A 175 2.85 0.12 9.12
N SER A 176 2.93 1.45 8.93
CA SER A 176 1.78 2.35 9.00
C SER A 176 0.76 2.15 7.87
N LEU A 177 1.15 1.52 6.76
CA LEU A 177 0.28 1.25 5.62
C LEU A 177 -0.53 -0.04 5.75
N GLN A 178 -0.31 -0.85 6.79
CA GLN A 178 -1.16 -2.02 7.07
C GLN A 178 -2.63 -1.59 7.20
N THR A 179 -3.55 -2.41 6.68
CA THR A 179 -4.97 -2.07 6.55
C THR A 179 -5.63 -1.79 7.90
N SER A 180 -5.22 -2.49 8.97
CA SER A 180 -5.73 -2.22 10.31
C SER A 180 -5.16 -0.96 10.96
N TYR A 181 -3.90 -0.61 10.69
CA TYR A 181 -3.35 0.68 11.11
C TYR A 181 -4.13 1.81 10.44
N MET A 182 -4.32 1.71 9.12
CA MET A 182 -5.08 2.69 8.35
C MET A 182 -6.54 2.78 8.78
N ALA A 183 -7.19 1.67 9.14
CA ALA A 183 -8.52 1.71 9.73
C ALA A 183 -8.53 2.50 11.06
N GLY A 184 -7.51 2.34 11.90
CA GLY A 184 -7.32 3.16 13.11
C GLY A 184 -7.07 4.64 12.80
N PHE A 185 -6.25 4.94 11.77
CA PHE A 185 -5.99 6.30 11.31
C PHE A 185 -7.26 6.98 10.78
N ARG A 186 -8.08 6.27 10.00
CA ARG A 186 -9.39 6.74 9.52
C ARG A 186 -10.33 7.06 10.68
N ALA A 187 -10.45 6.15 11.65
CA ALA A 187 -11.30 6.37 12.82
C ALA A 187 -10.91 7.63 13.63
N GLN A 188 -9.62 7.96 13.69
CA GLN A 188 -9.12 9.15 14.40
C GLN A 188 -9.20 10.43 13.56
N THR A 189 -8.95 10.33 12.26
CA THR A 189 -8.75 11.46 11.35
C THR A 189 -10.04 11.93 10.73
N ASP A 190 -10.89 11.02 10.27
CA ASP A 190 -12.07 11.36 9.46
C ASP A 190 -13.14 12.12 10.26
N VAL A 191 -13.08 12.04 11.59
CA VAL A 191 -13.96 12.78 12.52
C VAL A 191 -13.49 14.21 12.81
N LYS A 192 -12.29 14.59 12.36
CA LYS A 192 -11.70 15.91 12.61
C LYS A 192 -12.30 16.95 11.67
N PRO A 193 -12.72 18.13 12.14
CA PRO A 193 -13.29 19.16 11.26
C PRO A 193 -12.32 19.63 10.16
N GLU A 194 -11.01 19.56 10.43
CA GLU A 194 -9.93 19.96 9.52
C GLU A 194 -9.94 19.18 8.20
N VAL A 195 -10.53 17.97 8.13
CA VAL A 195 -10.64 17.20 6.87
C VAL A 195 -11.43 17.94 5.79
N ASN A 196 -12.31 18.87 6.19
CA ASN A 196 -13.13 19.68 5.28
C ASN A 196 -12.46 21.01 4.89
N ALA A 197 -11.28 21.33 5.43
CA ALA A 197 -10.59 22.60 5.16
C ALA A 197 -9.98 22.67 3.75
N THR A 198 -9.78 21.52 3.11
CA THR A 198 -9.20 21.39 1.76
C THR A 198 -10.01 20.44 0.89
N LYS A 199 -10.17 20.75 -0.39
CA LYS A 199 -10.80 19.81 -1.34
C LYS A 199 -9.80 18.73 -1.73
N THR A 200 -10.13 17.47 -1.46
CA THR A 200 -9.27 16.32 -1.80
C THR A 200 -9.92 15.50 -2.90
N TYR A 201 -9.26 15.40 -4.05
CA TYR A 201 -9.62 14.50 -5.14
C TYR A 201 -8.88 13.18 -5.02
N MET A 202 -9.57 12.06 -5.18
CA MET A 202 -9.00 10.71 -5.11
C MET A 202 -9.05 10.05 -6.48
N SER A 203 -7.95 9.42 -6.88
CA SER A 203 -7.89 8.59 -8.09
C SER A 203 -7.17 7.28 -7.80
N GLY A 204 -7.47 6.24 -8.57
CA GLY A 204 -6.89 4.91 -8.43
C GLY A 204 -6.57 4.28 -9.78
N GLY A 205 -5.54 3.44 -9.82
CA GLY A 205 -5.30 2.58 -10.98
C GLY A 205 -6.06 1.25 -10.85
N GLU A 206 -6.17 0.54 -11.96
CA GLU A 206 -6.84 -0.77 -12.09
C GLU A 206 -5.98 -1.75 -12.92
N GLY A 207 -4.71 -1.42 -13.17
CA GLY A 207 -3.85 -2.15 -14.09
C GLY A 207 -2.62 -2.74 -13.43
N ASP A 208 -2.11 -3.81 -14.03
CA ASP A 208 -0.99 -4.58 -13.52
C ASP A 208 0.26 -4.51 -14.42
N ASP A 209 0.29 -3.64 -15.44
CA ASP A 209 1.36 -3.58 -16.46
C ASP A 209 1.65 -4.93 -17.18
N GLY A 210 0.79 -5.94 -17.05
CA GLY A 210 0.90 -7.26 -17.69
C GLY A 210 1.39 -8.39 -16.77
N ILE A 211 1.21 -9.65 -17.22
CA ILE A 211 1.52 -10.85 -16.42
C ILE A 211 2.99 -10.90 -15.98
N PHE A 212 3.22 -11.29 -14.72
CA PHE A 212 4.55 -11.39 -14.09
C PHE A 212 5.30 -10.06 -13.95
N THR A 213 4.67 -8.89 -14.01
CA THR A 213 5.26 -7.66 -13.44
C THR A 213 5.10 -7.64 -11.92
N SER A 214 5.82 -6.77 -11.21
CA SER A 214 5.61 -6.57 -9.75
C SER A 214 4.17 -6.20 -9.43
N TYR A 215 3.50 -5.50 -10.34
CA TYR A 215 2.12 -5.08 -10.20
C TYR A 215 1.14 -6.24 -10.42
N TRP A 216 1.41 -7.16 -11.35
CA TRP A 216 0.63 -8.40 -11.48
C TRP A 216 0.75 -9.30 -10.25
N PHE A 217 1.97 -9.41 -9.71
CA PHE A 217 2.19 -10.16 -8.49
C PHE A 217 1.35 -9.59 -7.34
N ALA A 218 1.33 -8.27 -7.21
CA ALA A 218 0.55 -7.61 -6.19
C ALA A 218 -0.96 -7.71 -6.42
N HIS A 219 -1.41 -7.66 -7.67
CA HIS A 219 -2.82 -7.83 -8.06
C HIS A 219 -3.38 -9.17 -7.57
N ALA A 220 -2.56 -10.22 -7.58
CA ALA A 220 -2.98 -11.54 -7.09
C ALA A 220 -3.28 -11.55 -5.57
N VAL A 221 -2.66 -10.64 -4.79
CA VAL A 221 -2.80 -10.52 -3.33
C VAL A 221 -3.83 -9.47 -2.93
N LEU A 222 -4.04 -8.47 -3.78
CA LEU A 222 -4.96 -7.37 -3.55
C LEU A 222 -6.40 -7.81 -3.90
N PRO A 223 -7.40 -7.39 -3.10
CA PRO A 223 -8.78 -7.73 -3.41
C PRO A 223 -9.37 -6.80 -4.47
N GLY A 224 -10.18 -7.36 -5.36
CA GLY A 224 -10.96 -6.61 -6.34
C GLY A 224 -10.09 -5.93 -7.39
N GLU A 225 -10.52 -4.75 -7.84
CA GLU A 225 -9.73 -3.91 -8.75
C GLU A 225 -8.62 -3.19 -7.99
N ASP A 226 -7.41 -3.18 -8.54
CA ASP A 226 -6.23 -2.54 -7.95
C ASP A 226 -5.17 -2.19 -9.00
N ASP A 227 -4.17 -1.41 -8.59
CA ASP A 227 -3.08 -0.96 -9.45
C ASP A 227 -1.75 -1.70 -9.22
N GLY A 228 -1.80 -2.87 -8.58
CA GLY A 228 -0.63 -3.63 -8.16
C GLY A 228 0.11 -3.05 -6.96
N ALA A 229 -0.50 -2.14 -6.20
CA ALA A 229 -0.04 -1.80 -4.86
C ALA A 229 -1.21 -1.41 -3.93
N VAL A 230 -2.24 -0.80 -4.50
CA VAL A 230 -3.37 -0.24 -3.78
C VAL A 230 -4.67 -0.61 -4.50
N SER A 231 -5.57 -1.28 -3.78
CA SER A 231 -6.91 -1.52 -4.30
C SER A 231 -7.70 -0.23 -4.48
N VAL A 232 -8.55 -0.20 -5.51
CA VAL A 232 -9.42 0.94 -5.82
C VAL A 232 -10.28 1.34 -4.62
N TYR A 233 -10.79 0.37 -3.86
CA TYR A 233 -11.56 0.65 -2.64
C TYR A 233 -10.75 1.43 -1.59
N SER A 234 -9.44 1.17 -1.52
CA SER A 234 -8.51 1.87 -0.63
C SER A 234 -8.13 3.22 -1.19
N ALA A 235 -7.84 3.31 -2.50
CA ALA A 235 -7.55 4.57 -3.19
C ALA A 235 -8.70 5.59 -3.04
N MET A 236 -9.94 5.12 -3.20
CA MET A 236 -11.17 5.91 -3.08
C MET A 236 -11.71 5.97 -1.64
N GLY A 237 -10.89 5.59 -0.66
CA GLY A 237 -11.34 5.23 0.67
C GLY A 237 -11.67 6.38 1.64
N LEU A 238 -11.48 7.65 1.25
CA LEU A 238 -11.81 8.80 2.11
C LEU A 238 -13.31 9.16 2.01
N PRO A 239 -14.07 9.11 3.11
CA PRO A 239 -15.49 9.46 3.11
C PRO A 239 -15.77 10.92 2.70
N TYR A 240 -14.82 11.81 2.94
CA TYR A 240 -14.89 13.25 2.62
C TYR A 240 -14.20 13.60 1.29
N GLY A 241 -13.59 12.63 0.61
CA GLY A 241 -12.90 12.85 -0.65
C GLY A 241 -13.85 12.88 -1.85
N ILE A 242 -13.42 13.55 -2.92
CA ILE A 242 -14.11 13.58 -4.20
C ILE A 242 -13.49 12.52 -5.12
N GLN A 243 -14.27 11.50 -5.48
CA GLN A 243 -13.83 10.52 -6.48
C GLN A 243 -13.61 11.20 -7.84
N SER A 244 -12.40 11.11 -8.35
CA SER A 244 -11.94 11.86 -9.53
C SER A 244 -11.97 11.01 -10.80
N PHE A 245 -11.26 9.89 -10.80
CA PHE A 245 -11.23 8.91 -11.88
C PHE A 245 -10.56 7.61 -11.39
N THR A 246 -10.88 6.51 -12.05
CA THR A 246 -10.03 5.32 -12.09
C THR A 246 -9.46 5.14 -13.50
N LYS A 247 -8.38 4.37 -13.64
CA LYS A 247 -7.79 4.06 -14.95
C LYS A 247 -7.06 2.73 -14.92
N ASN A 248 -7.25 1.90 -15.94
CA ASN A 248 -6.51 0.64 -16.12
C ASN A 248 -5.04 0.89 -16.49
N ILE A 249 -4.23 1.17 -15.47
CA ILE A 249 -2.79 1.37 -15.46
C ILE A 249 -2.23 1.03 -14.08
N SER A 250 -0.94 0.73 -14.00
CA SER A 250 -0.26 0.43 -12.73
C SER A 250 -0.09 1.61 -11.79
N HIS A 251 0.26 1.27 -10.55
CA HIS A 251 0.55 2.22 -9.48
C HIS A 251 1.62 3.24 -9.88
N SER A 252 2.66 2.81 -10.60
CA SER A 252 3.71 3.71 -11.09
C SER A 252 3.26 4.52 -12.31
N ALA A 253 2.42 3.96 -13.17
CA ALA A 253 1.89 4.69 -14.31
C ALA A 253 0.92 5.81 -13.89
N MET A 254 0.32 5.73 -12.70
CA MET A 254 -0.57 6.78 -12.18
C MET A 254 0.10 8.15 -12.02
N ALA A 255 1.42 8.21 -11.80
CA ALA A 255 2.18 9.46 -11.77
C ALA A 255 2.93 9.78 -13.08
N ARG A 256 2.59 9.12 -14.20
CA ARG A 256 3.08 9.47 -15.54
C ARG A 256 2.15 10.50 -16.18
N ALA A 257 2.70 11.60 -16.69
CA ALA A 257 1.90 12.72 -17.19
C ALA A 257 1.05 12.34 -18.40
N SER A 258 1.61 11.61 -19.37
CA SER A 258 0.87 11.13 -20.56
C SER A 258 -0.38 10.32 -20.19
N GLN A 259 -0.36 9.69 -19.02
CA GLN A 259 -1.44 8.83 -18.55
C GLN A 259 -2.53 9.61 -17.83
N THR A 260 -2.17 10.52 -16.93
CA THR A 260 -3.14 11.05 -15.95
C THR A 260 -3.22 12.58 -15.91
N TRP A 261 -2.24 13.31 -16.44
CA TRP A 261 -2.20 14.78 -16.32
C TRP A 261 -3.46 15.47 -16.84
N SER A 262 -3.98 15.05 -18.01
CA SER A 262 -5.19 15.63 -18.61
C SER A 262 -6.45 15.45 -17.75
N LEU A 263 -6.46 14.45 -16.87
CA LEU A 263 -7.56 14.17 -15.93
C LEU A 263 -7.38 14.93 -14.61
N VAL A 264 -6.14 15.22 -14.22
CA VAL A 264 -5.77 15.94 -13.00
C VAL A 264 -5.87 17.45 -13.19
N GLN A 265 -5.26 17.99 -14.25
CA GLN A 265 -5.11 19.43 -14.50
C GLN A 265 -6.43 20.22 -14.36
N PRO A 266 -7.58 19.77 -14.88
CA PRO A 266 -8.84 20.53 -14.79
C PRO A 266 -9.32 20.76 -13.35
N LYS A 267 -8.85 19.96 -12.39
CA LYS A 267 -9.23 20.00 -10.96
C LYS A 267 -8.31 20.89 -10.12
N LEU A 268 -7.22 21.38 -10.71
CA LEU A 268 -6.23 22.23 -10.03
C LEU A 268 -6.59 23.73 -10.06
N LYS A 269 -7.85 24.10 -10.31
CA LYS A 269 -8.24 25.52 -10.34
C LYS A 269 -8.13 26.14 -8.95
N LEU A 270 -7.75 27.43 -8.91
CA LEU A 270 -7.92 28.23 -7.70
C LEU A 270 -9.40 28.23 -7.32
N ALA A 271 -9.72 28.08 -6.03
CA ALA A 271 -11.06 28.42 -5.58
C ALA A 271 -11.33 29.88 -5.96
N THR A 272 -12.46 30.14 -6.61
CA THR A 272 -12.97 31.51 -6.74
C THR A 272 -13.05 32.11 -5.34
N ALA A 273 -12.56 33.33 -5.18
CA ALA A 273 -12.51 34.07 -3.92
C ALA A 273 -13.94 34.33 -3.39
N ALA A 274 -14.57 33.30 -2.85
CA ALA A 274 -15.89 33.32 -2.25
C ALA A 274 -15.88 32.40 -1.02
N LEU A 275 -14.86 32.56 -0.18
CA LEU A 275 -14.85 32.20 1.24
C LEU A 275 -13.79 33.11 1.88
N ALA A 276 -14.19 34.36 2.14
CA ALA A 276 -13.40 35.24 2.99
C ALA A 276 -13.33 34.64 4.40
N PRO A 277 -12.18 34.64 5.07
CA PRO A 277 -12.06 34.14 6.42
C PRO A 277 -12.79 35.09 7.39
N SER A 278 -13.68 34.56 8.23
CA SER A 278 -14.00 35.21 9.49
C SER A 278 -12.70 35.36 10.27
N GLY A 279 -12.33 36.62 10.55
CA GLY A 279 -11.05 36.97 11.14
C GLY A 279 -10.78 36.22 12.44
N ALA A 280 -9.69 35.46 12.45
CA ALA A 280 -8.99 35.09 13.65
C ALA A 280 -7.52 35.48 13.43
N ALA A 281 -7.01 36.34 14.31
CA ALA A 281 -5.63 36.80 14.28
C ALA A 281 -4.66 35.61 14.33
N MET A 282 -3.61 35.68 13.51
CA MET A 282 -2.49 34.74 13.48
C MET A 282 -1.73 34.80 14.81
N PRO A 283 -1.55 33.69 15.56
CA PRO A 283 -0.60 33.68 16.65
C PRO A 283 0.80 33.37 16.09
N SER A 284 1.74 34.26 16.38
CA SER A 284 3.18 33.98 16.30
C SER A 284 3.59 33.06 17.46
N GLY A 285 4.17 31.89 17.19
CA GLY A 285 4.91 31.15 18.21
C GLY A 285 5.00 29.63 18.02
N GLN A 286 6.25 29.17 17.79
CA GLN A 286 6.86 27.85 18.06
C GLN A 286 6.17 26.53 17.61
N PRO A 287 6.94 25.52 17.18
CA PRO A 287 6.41 24.19 16.88
C PRO A 287 5.82 23.54 18.15
N GLN A 288 4.49 23.41 18.18
CA GLN A 288 3.81 22.61 19.19
C GLN A 288 4.11 21.12 18.97
N ALA A 289 4.60 20.45 20.01
CA ALA A 289 4.58 19.00 20.09
C ALA A 289 3.13 18.50 20.08
N ALA A 290 2.91 17.33 19.47
CA ALA A 290 1.58 16.71 19.40
C ALA A 290 0.92 16.62 20.79
N PRO A 291 -0.38 16.92 20.93
CA PRO A 291 -1.05 16.75 22.21
C PRO A 291 -1.23 15.25 22.48
N GLU A 292 -0.57 14.74 23.51
CA GLU A 292 -0.99 13.52 24.19
C GLU A 292 -2.34 13.77 24.88
N ALA A 293 -3.29 12.87 24.64
CA ALA A 293 -4.45 12.58 25.50
C ALA A 293 -5.37 13.76 25.88
N ALA A 294 -6.30 14.14 24.99
CA ALA A 294 -7.52 14.84 25.39
C ALA A 294 -8.69 14.57 24.42
N ALA A 295 -9.24 13.34 24.45
CA ALA A 295 -10.52 13.04 23.80
C ALA A 295 -11.32 11.95 24.54
N SER A 296 -11.15 11.81 25.85
CA SER A 296 -11.72 10.71 26.63
C SER A 296 -13.25 10.74 26.78
N GLY A 297 -13.93 11.82 26.36
CA GLY A 297 -15.37 12.02 26.60
C GLY A 297 -16.31 11.72 25.42
N GLN A 298 -15.81 11.65 24.18
CA GLN A 298 -16.66 11.48 22.99
C GLN A 298 -16.44 10.17 22.23
N LEU A 299 -15.36 9.43 22.53
CA LEU A 299 -15.05 8.13 21.92
C LEU A 299 -16.08 7.03 22.24
N GLN A 300 -16.81 7.15 23.36
CA GLN A 300 -17.70 6.07 23.82
C GLN A 300 -18.98 5.90 22.98
N ALA A 301 -19.36 6.91 22.19
CA ALA A 301 -20.55 6.85 21.32
C ALA A 301 -20.22 6.44 19.85
N THR A 302 -18.99 6.66 19.39
CA THR A 302 -18.59 6.41 17.98
C THR A 302 -18.25 4.95 17.70
N LEU A 303 -17.99 4.16 18.75
CA LEU A 303 -17.68 2.73 18.64
C LEU A 303 -18.90 1.85 18.31
N GLY A 304 -20.10 2.44 18.28
CA GLY A 304 -21.36 1.81 17.83
C GLY A 304 -21.92 2.40 16.53
N SER A 305 -21.18 3.26 15.82
CA SER A 305 -21.65 3.86 14.57
C SER A 305 -21.34 2.96 13.36
N PRO A 306 -22.24 2.85 12.35
CA PRO A 306 -22.07 2.00 11.17
C PRO A 306 -20.81 2.30 10.33
N SER A 307 -20.09 3.40 10.55
CA SER A 307 -18.91 3.80 9.77
C SER A 307 -17.63 3.03 10.12
N LEU A 308 -17.65 2.16 11.13
CA LEU A 308 -16.54 1.21 11.43
C LEU A 308 -16.71 -0.15 10.73
N ALA A 309 -17.87 -0.40 10.11
CA ALA A 309 -18.04 -1.49 9.17
C ALA A 309 -17.37 -1.08 7.84
N ALA A 310 -16.04 -0.98 7.84
CA ALA A 310 -15.30 -1.02 6.58
C ALA A 310 -15.65 -2.36 5.94
N ASN A 311 -16.40 -2.31 4.83
CA ASN A 311 -16.86 -3.43 4.03
C ASN A 311 -15.76 -4.50 3.92
N ALA A 312 -15.84 -5.51 4.79
CA ALA A 312 -15.13 -6.77 4.65
C ALA A 312 -15.88 -7.63 3.62
N GLU A 313 -16.15 -7.05 2.45
CA GLU A 313 -16.69 -7.78 1.31
C GLU A 313 -15.56 -8.58 0.67
N GLY A 314 -15.89 -9.82 0.29
CA GLY A 314 -14.95 -10.94 0.21
C GLY A 314 -13.65 -10.65 -0.53
N GLN A 315 -12.52 -10.82 0.17
CA GLN A 315 -11.22 -10.92 -0.49
C GLN A 315 -11.11 -12.30 -1.15
N ASP A 316 -10.71 -12.34 -2.42
CA ASP A 316 -10.47 -13.59 -3.13
C ASP A 316 -9.17 -14.24 -2.62
N ALA A 317 -9.28 -15.45 -2.09
CA ALA A 317 -8.22 -16.26 -1.50
C ALA A 317 -7.95 -17.49 -2.39
N GLY A 318 -7.57 -17.23 -3.64
CA GLY A 318 -7.16 -18.23 -4.64
C GLY A 318 -5.66 -18.55 -4.64
N LEU A 319 -4.91 -18.09 -3.62
CA LEU A 319 -3.46 -18.14 -3.60
C LEU A 319 -2.90 -19.35 -2.87
N ILE A 320 -1.70 -19.74 -3.28
CA ILE A 320 -0.79 -20.58 -2.48
C ILE A 320 0.48 -19.78 -2.24
N LEU A 321 0.78 -19.53 -0.96
CA LEU A 321 1.98 -18.82 -0.54
C LEU A 321 2.99 -19.79 0.08
N ARG A 322 4.24 -19.70 -0.36
CA ARG A 322 5.36 -20.47 0.19
C ARG A 322 6.54 -19.53 0.40
N GLY A 323 7.37 -19.84 1.38
CA GLY A 323 8.64 -19.15 1.53
C GLY A 323 9.51 -19.76 2.61
N GLY A 324 10.78 -19.41 2.58
CA GLY A 324 11.77 -19.90 3.53
C GLY A 324 13.19 -19.50 3.17
N PRO A 325 14.15 -19.80 4.05
CA PRO A 325 15.57 -19.62 3.74
C PRO A 325 16.02 -20.62 2.66
N VAL A 326 17.03 -20.22 1.89
CA VAL A 326 17.73 -21.05 0.90
C VAL A 326 19.20 -21.10 1.27
N ASP A 327 19.62 -22.22 1.84
CA ASP A 327 21.03 -22.52 2.12
C ASP A 327 21.31 -23.99 1.77
N GLY A 328 21.88 -24.18 0.58
CA GLY A 328 21.94 -25.47 -0.10
C GLY A 328 20.63 -25.85 -0.80
N SER A 329 20.51 -27.13 -1.13
CA SER A 329 19.36 -27.66 -1.85
C SER A 329 18.16 -27.88 -0.93
N SER A 330 17.01 -27.36 -1.32
CA SER A 330 15.74 -27.54 -0.63
C SER A 330 14.59 -27.73 -1.62
N ALA A 331 13.46 -28.21 -1.12
CA ALA A 331 12.24 -28.36 -1.91
C ALA A 331 11.02 -28.03 -1.07
N VAL A 332 10.05 -27.37 -1.69
CA VAL A 332 8.75 -27.07 -1.09
C VAL A 332 7.64 -27.60 -1.97
N SER A 333 6.69 -28.29 -1.35
CA SER A 333 5.58 -28.95 -2.04
C SER A 333 4.25 -28.26 -1.80
N PHE A 334 3.36 -28.39 -2.79
CA PHE A 334 1.97 -27.96 -2.69
C PHE A 334 1.07 -28.80 -3.61
N PRO A 335 -0.13 -29.21 -3.16
CA PRO A 335 -1.08 -29.90 -4.00
C PRO A 335 -1.81 -28.93 -4.94
N LEU A 336 -2.10 -29.41 -6.15
CA LEU A 336 -3.06 -28.80 -7.07
C LEU A 336 -4.20 -29.78 -7.37
N GLU A 337 -5.44 -29.29 -7.36
CA GLU A 337 -6.63 -30.08 -7.68
C GLU A 337 -6.92 -30.17 -9.19
N SER A 338 -7.79 -31.10 -9.59
CA SER A 338 -8.22 -31.21 -10.99
C SER A 338 -9.14 -30.06 -11.41
N GLY A 339 -9.08 -29.71 -12.69
CA GLY A 339 -9.97 -28.70 -13.29
C GLY A 339 -9.46 -27.27 -13.20
N ILE A 340 -8.24 -27.05 -12.71
CA ILE A 340 -7.54 -25.77 -12.78
C ILE A 340 -7.23 -25.44 -14.25
N GLY A 341 -7.53 -24.21 -14.67
CA GLY A 341 -7.29 -23.73 -16.03
C GLY A 341 -5.83 -23.38 -16.27
N SER A 342 -5.23 -22.64 -15.33
CA SER A 342 -3.83 -22.25 -15.35
C SER A 342 -3.29 -22.04 -13.94
N VAL A 343 -1.96 -22.19 -13.78
CA VAL A 343 -1.23 -21.74 -12.60
C VAL A 343 -0.09 -20.84 -13.06
N ALA A 344 -0.09 -19.63 -12.53
CA ALA A 344 1.00 -18.68 -12.65
C ALA A 344 1.73 -18.64 -11.30
N LEU A 345 2.95 -19.14 -11.28
CA LEU A 345 3.81 -19.18 -10.09
C LEU A 345 4.94 -18.18 -10.27
N GLU A 346 5.02 -17.19 -9.41
CA GLU A 346 6.15 -16.30 -9.32
C GLU A 346 6.98 -16.62 -8.08
N VAL A 347 8.29 -16.58 -8.22
CA VAL A 347 9.27 -16.78 -7.17
C VAL A 347 10.22 -15.59 -7.13
N MET A 348 10.31 -14.97 -5.95
CA MET A 348 11.23 -13.89 -5.66
C MET A 348 12.38 -14.40 -4.81
N THR A 349 13.62 -14.03 -5.14
CA THR A 349 14.84 -14.29 -4.36
C THR A 349 15.64 -13.01 -4.17
N SER A 350 16.61 -12.98 -3.24
CA SER A 350 17.49 -11.81 -3.08
C SER A 350 18.71 -11.87 -4.00
N ARG A 351 19.01 -13.05 -4.56
CA ARG A 351 20.19 -13.27 -5.38
C ARG A 351 19.86 -13.89 -6.74
N GLU A 352 20.64 -13.50 -7.75
CA GLU A 352 20.49 -13.99 -9.13
C GLU A 352 20.99 -15.43 -9.31
N ASP A 353 21.89 -15.88 -8.44
CA ASP A 353 22.53 -17.21 -8.49
C ASP A 353 21.69 -18.32 -7.85
N THR A 354 20.54 -18.00 -7.25
CA THR A 354 19.60 -19.01 -6.74
C THR A 354 18.86 -19.68 -7.89
N SER A 355 19.06 -21.00 -8.02
CA SER A 355 18.43 -21.83 -9.05
C SER A 355 17.06 -22.31 -8.61
N LEU A 356 16.12 -22.33 -9.55
CA LEU A 356 14.73 -22.68 -9.31
C LEU A 356 14.24 -23.67 -10.36
N THR A 357 13.49 -24.68 -9.93
CA THR A 357 12.92 -25.67 -10.83
C THR A 357 11.59 -26.16 -10.29
N LEU A 358 10.54 -26.14 -11.12
CA LEU A 358 9.24 -26.66 -10.75
C LEU A 358 9.07 -28.07 -11.31
N VAL A 359 8.59 -29.01 -10.50
CA VAL A 359 8.41 -30.43 -10.86
C VAL A 359 6.96 -30.83 -10.66
N SER A 360 6.34 -31.42 -11.69
CA SER A 360 4.97 -31.92 -11.67
C SER A 360 4.85 -33.27 -10.94
N PRO A 361 3.61 -33.73 -10.65
CA PRO A 361 3.35 -35.06 -10.09
C PRO A 361 3.91 -36.21 -10.94
N SER A 362 3.83 -36.08 -12.28
CA SER A 362 4.41 -37.06 -13.22
C SER A 362 5.94 -37.02 -13.31
N GLY A 363 6.59 -36.04 -12.67
CA GLY A 363 8.03 -35.83 -12.73
C GLY A 363 8.49 -34.94 -13.88
N GLN A 364 7.57 -34.31 -14.63
CA GLN A 364 7.94 -33.33 -15.65
C GLN A 364 8.59 -32.12 -14.99
N VAL A 365 9.70 -31.67 -15.57
CA VAL A 365 10.50 -30.55 -15.08
C VAL A 365 10.20 -29.31 -15.89
N TYR A 366 9.89 -28.21 -15.21
CA TYR A 366 9.63 -26.90 -15.76
C TYR A 366 10.76 -25.95 -15.30
N PRO A 367 11.55 -25.39 -16.24
CA PRO A 367 12.53 -24.37 -15.90
C PRO A 367 11.83 -23.04 -15.61
N SER A 368 12.45 -22.22 -14.77
CA SER A 368 11.99 -20.84 -14.56
C SER A 368 12.35 -19.94 -15.73
N VAL A 369 11.53 -18.94 -16.01
CA VAL A 369 11.90 -17.80 -16.87
C VAL A 369 12.13 -16.54 -16.02
N ALA A 370 12.93 -15.60 -16.50
CA ALA A 370 13.01 -14.29 -15.87
C ALA A 370 11.65 -13.58 -15.98
N ALA A 371 11.17 -13.03 -14.88
CA ALA A 371 9.98 -12.19 -14.91
C ALA A 371 10.31 -10.88 -15.67
N PRO A 372 9.31 -10.23 -16.31
CA PRO A 372 9.44 -8.89 -16.85
C PRO A 372 10.08 -7.92 -15.85
N ALA A 373 10.96 -7.06 -16.36
CA ALA A 373 11.57 -6.00 -15.56
C ALA A 373 10.48 -5.07 -15.01
N ASP A 374 10.68 -4.61 -13.77
CA ASP A 374 9.74 -3.70 -13.14
C ASP A 374 9.68 -2.35 -13.84
N SER A 375 8.47 -1.84 -14.02
CA SER A 375 8.24 -0.52 -14.59
C SER A 375 8.59 0.61 -13.60
N ASP A 376 8.87 0.25 -12.34
CA ASP A 376 9.37 1.09 -11.26
C ASP A 376 10.49 0.36 -10.49
N PRO A 377 11.76 0.58 -10.83
CA PRO A 377 12.89 -0.10 -10.18
C PRO A 377 13.07 0.29 -8.71
N ASP A 378 12.43 1.38 -8.27
CA ASP A 378 12.44 1.84 -6.87
C ASP A 378 11.21 1.35 -6.08
N GLY A 379 10.31 0.60 -6.71
CA GLY A 379 9.11 0.02 -6.09
C GLY A 379 9.41 -1.10 -5.09
N ILE A 380 8.37 -1.55 -4.38
CA ILE A 380 8.46 -2.54 -3.26
C ILE A 380 9.22 -3.83 -3.64
N PHE A 381 9.18 -4.24 -4.91
CA PHE A 381 9.85 -5.46 -5.41
C PHE A 381 11.03 -5.18 -6.34
N GLY A 382 11.39 -3.92 -6.59
CA GLY A 382 12.37 -3.54 -7.62
C GLY A 382 13.80 -4.06 -7.38
N LYS A 383 14.10 -4.50 -6.15
CA LYS A 383 15.39 -5.11 -5.77
C LYS A 383 15.36 -6.64 -5.73
N ALA A 384 14.19 -7.26 -5.87
CA ALA A 384 14.06 -8.71 -5.85
C ALA A 384 14.44 -9.30 -7.20
N VAL A 385 15.09 -10.46 -7.19
CA VAL A 385 15.26 -11.27 -8.38
C VAL A 385 13.99 -12.07 -8.58
N ARG A 386 13.30 -11.82 -9.70
CA ARG A 386 11.98 -12.37 -9.98
C ARG A 386 12.06 -13.43 -11.08
N ARG A 387 11.44 -14.57 -10.82
CA ARG A 387 11.39 -15.75 -11.71
C ARG A 387 9.97 -16.27 -11.79
N ALA A 388 9.55 -16.68 -12.97
CA ALA A 388 8.17 -17.09 -13.23
C ALA A 388 8.09 -18.50 -13.81
N PHE A 389 6.97 -19.16 -13.53
CA PHE A 389 6.52 -20.40 -14.15
C PHE A 389 5.06 -20.22 -14.56
N GLN A 390 4.73 -20.64 -15.77
CA GLN A 390 3.36 -20.68 -16.25
C GLN A 390 3.02 -22.10 -16.67
N VAL A 391 2.00 -22.67 -16.02
CA VAL A 391 1.54 -24.03 -16.26
C VAL A 391 0.08 -23.97 -16.72
N MET A 392 -0.15 -24.32 -17.97
CA MET A 392 -1.50 -24.43 -18.52
C MET A 392 -2.08 -25.81 -18.21
N ARG A 393 -3.30 -25.85 -17.66
CA ARG A 393 -4.01 -27.09 -17.30
C ARG A 393 -3.12 -28.04 -16.50
N PRO A 394 -2.68 -27.64 -15.29
CA PRO A 394 -1.77 -28.43 -14.48
C PRO A 394 -2.36 -29.81 -14.13
N GLU A 395 -1.48 -30.81 -14.01
CA GLU A 395 -1.81 -32.11 -13.45
C GLU A 395 -2.28 -31.97 -11.99
N ALA A 396 -3.30 -32.73 -11.62
CA ALA A 396 -3.71 -32.87 -10.23
C ALA A 396 -2.67 -33.70 -9.46
N GLY A 397 -2.29 -33.26 -8.27
CA GLY A 397 -1.32 -33.95 -7.41
C GLY A 397 -0.33 -33.02 -6.74
N GLU A 398 0.75 -33.60 -6.18
CA GLU A 398 1.82 -32.84 -5.54
C GLU A 398 2.78 -32.24 -6.55
N TRP A 399 2.89 -30.92 -6.52
CA TRP A 399 3.92 -30.16 -7.22
C TRP A 399 5.07 -29.84 -6.26
N SER A 400 6.29 -29.75 -6.79
CA SER A 400 7.49 -29.45 -6.00
C SER A 400 8.29 -28.32 -6.63
N LEU A 401 8.44 -27.23 -5.90
CA LEU A 401 9.42 -26.18 -6.22
C LEU A 401 10.75 -26.57 -5.58
N LYS A 402 11.76 -26.86 -6.40
CA LYS A 402 13.14 -27.13 -5.97
C LYS A 402 13.95 -25.85 -6.04
N LEU A 403 14.76 -25.62 -5.01
CA LEU A 403 15.60 -24.45 -4.85
C LEU A 403 17.02 -24.89 -4.50
N ASP A 404 18.02 -24.24 -5.08
CA ASP A 404 19.41 -24.40 -4.69
C ASP A 404 20.12 -23.06 -4.75
N GLY A 405 20.74 -22.66 -3.64
CA GLY A 405 21.36 -21.36 -3.46
C GLY A 405 22.14 -21.31 -2.15
N LYS A 406 22.72 -20.17 -1.81
CA LYS A 406 23.53 -20.02 -0.59
C LYS A 406 23.22 -18.70 0.11
N ASN A 407 22.92 -18.76 1.41
CA ASN A 407 22.58 -17.59 2.22
C ASN A 407 21.54 -16.68 1.54
N ASP A 408 20.51 -17.28 0.95
CA ASP A 408 19.42 -16.57 0.30
C ASP A 408 18.09 -16.92 1.00
N ALA A 409 16.99 -16.43 0.46
CA ALA A 409 15.65 -16.79 0.83
C ALA A 409 14.72 -16.63 -0.37
N PHE A 410 13.53 -17.24 -0.33
CA PHE A 410 12.59 -17.20 -1.46
C PHE A 410 11.14 -17.02 -1.03
N PHE A 411 10.36 -16.27 -1.82
CA PHE A 411 8.90 -16.16 -1.70
C PHE A 411 8.33 -16.69 -2.98
N ALA A 412 7.42 -17.65 -2.87
CA ALA A 412 6.72 -18.20 -4.00
C ALA A 412 5.22 -17.96 -3.82
N MET A 413 4.60 -17.40 -4.85
CA MET A 413 3.18 -17.15 -4.91
C MET A 413 2.60 -17.83 -6.15
N ALA A 414 1.67 -18.76 -5.94
CA ALA A 414 0.91 -19.36 -7.03
C ALA A 414 -0.49 -18.75 -7.08
N GLN A 415 -0.82 -18.13 -8.22
CA GLN A 415 -2.17 -17.72 -8.55
C GLN A 415 -2.84 -18.84 -9.37
N ILE A 416 -4.04 -19.23 -8.97
CA ILE A 416 -4.78 -20.35 -9.56
C ILE A 416 -6.01 -19.81 -10.30
N GLU A 417 -6.07 -20.00 -11.61
CA GLU A 417 -7.23 -19.63 -12.42
C GLU A 417 -8.16 -20.82 -12.67
N GLY A 418 -9.47 -20.56 -12.71
CA GLY A 418 -10.49 -21.59 -12.98
C GLY A 418 -10.91 -22.42 -11.76
N SER A 419 -10.34 -22.15 -10.58
CA SER A 419 -10.88 -22.63 -9.29
C SER A 419 -11.84 -21.59 -8.71
N ALA A 420 -12.82 -22.02 -7.89
CA ALA A 420 -13.69 -21.05 -7.21
C ALA A 420 -12.85 -20.31 -6.15
N PRO A 421 -12.83 -18.96 -6.15
CA PRO A 421 -12.04 -18.23 -5.17
C PRO A 421 -12.65 -18.43 -3.78
N ALA A 422 -11.79 -18.69 -2.79
CA ALA A 422 -12.23 -18.64 -1.41
C ALA A 422 -12.47 -17.18 -1.01
N LYS A 423 -13.50 -16.90 -0.22
CA LYS A 423 -13.87 -15.55 0.19
C LYS A 423 -13.60 -15.38 1.67
N LEU A 424 -12.69 -14.47 2.00
CA LEU A 424 -12.43 -14.07 3.37
C LEU A 424 -13.50 -13.07 3.83
N LYS A 425 -14.20 -13.39 4.91
CA LYS A 425 -15.11 -12.46 5.61
C LYS A 425 -14.59 -12.24 7.02
N ALA A 426 -14.52 -10.99 7.44
CA ALA A 426 -14.09 -10.63 8.78
C ALA A 426 -14.99 -9.57 9.38
N SER A 427 -15.16 -9.60 10.70
CA SER A 427 -16.08 -8.67 11.39
C SER A 427 -15.62 -7.20 11.37
N ARG A 428 -14.31 -6.92 11.45
CA ARG A 428 -13.73 -5.56 11.52
C ARG A 428 -12.20 -5.59 11.59
N LYS A 429 -11.56 -4.49 11.20
CA LYS A 429 -10.10 -4.32 11.23
C LYS A 429 -9.54 -3.82 12.56
N VAL A 430 -10.35 -3.19 13.41
CA VAL A 430 -9.93 -2.64 14.71
C VAL A 430 -10.83 -3.19 15.82
N VAL A 431 -10.21 -3.70 16.88
CA VAL A 431 -10.87 -4.33 18.03
C VAL A 431 -10.28 -3.83 19.34
N ARG A 432 -10.99 -4.01 20.46
CA ARG A 432 -10.41 -3.83 21.80
C ARG A 432 -9.90 -5.15 22.36
N LYS A 433 -9.01 -5.05 23.34
CA LYS A 433 -8.57 -6.16 24.17
C LYS A 433 -9.76 -7.02 24.64
N GLY A 434 -9.64 -8.34 24.49
CA GLY A 434 -10.64 -9.29 24.97
C GLY A 434 -11.89 -9.40 24.10
N GLU A 435 -12.01 -8.59 23.05
CA GLU A 435 -13.17 -8.63 22.17
C GLU A 435 -13.06 -9.75 21.13
N ALA A 436 -14.19 -10.23 20.62
CA ALA A 436 -14.21 -11.26 19.61
C ALA A 436 -13.70 -10.72 18.26
N VAL A 437 -12.80 -11.48 17.64
CA VAL A 437 -12.36 -11.36 16.26
C VAL A 437 -12.93 -12.56 15.53
N GLN A 438 -13.97 -12.33 14.73
CA GLN A 438 -14.56 -13.37 13.88
C GLN A 438 -13.94 -13.30 12.49
N LEU A 439 -13.31 -14.40 12.09
CA LEU A 439 -12.82 -14.65 10.74
C LEU A 439 -13.53 -15.88 10.18
N SER A 440 -14.06 -15.76 8.96
CA SER A 440 -14.61 -16.89 8.23
C SER A 440 -14.08 -16.93 6.81
N VAL A 441 -13.78 -18.13 6.31
CA VAL A 441 -13.35 -18.36 4.93
C VAL A 441 -14.39 -19.26 4.25
N ASP A 442 -14.99 -18.77 3.17
CA ASP A 442 -15.97 -19.50 2.37
C ASP A 442 -15.32 -19.95 1.07
N PHE A 443 -15.17 -21.24 0.83
CA PHE A 443 -14.44 -21.76 -0.33
C PHE A 443 -15.28 -21.82 -1.61
N GLY A 444 -16.56 -21.43 -1.55
CA GLY A 444 -17.49 -21.50 -2.68
C GLY A 444 -17.79 -22.92 -3.17
N LYS A 445 -17.18 -23.95 -2.55
CA LYS A 445 -17.38 -25.37 -2.82
C LYS A 445 -17.32 -26.16 -1.50
N PRO A 446 -18.01 -27.31 -1.41
CA PRO A 446 -17.84 -28.21 -0.28
C PRO A 446 -16.39 -28.70 -0.23
N ILE A 447 -15.69 -28.35 0.84
CA ILE A 447 -14.37 -28.90 1.14
C ILE A 447 -14.40 -29.47 2.55
N LYS A 448 -13.82 -30.65 2.72
CA LYS A 448 -13.58 -31.24 4.05
C LYS A 448 -12.11 -31.17 4.35
N GLY A 449 -11.75 -30.52 5.44
CA GLY A 449 -10.35 -30.21 5.67
C GLY A 449 -10.04 -29.76 7.08
N SER A 450 -8.86 -29.18 7.22
CA SER A 450 -8.41 -28.59 8.46
C SER A 450 -7.41 -27.48 8.21
N VAL A 451 -7.38 -26.52 9.14
CA VAL A 451 -6.26 -25.61 9.31
C VAL A 451 -5.37 -26.19 10.39
N LYS A 452 -4.09 -26.40 10.06
CA LYS A 452 -3.10 -26.92 10.99
C LYS A 452 -2.22 -25.80 11.51
N ARG A 453 -2.20 -25.65 12.83
CA ARG A 453 -1.31 -24.73 13.57
C ARG A 453 -1.30 -23.29 13.00
N PRO A 454 -2.46 -22.62 12.89
CA PRO A 454 -2.51 -21.22 12.47
C PRO A 454 -1.63 -20.38 13.40
N LYS A 455 -0.96 -19.38 12.85
CA LYS A 455 -0.05 -18.53 13.63
C LYS A 455 -0.59 -17.11 13.68
N LEU A 456 -0.70 -16.60 14.91
CA LEU A 456 -0.99 -15.21 15.22
C LEU A 456 0.32 -14.49 15.53
N THR A 457 0.64 -13.46 14.78
CA THR A 457 1.93 -12.74 14.87
C THR A 457 1.69 -11.27 15.14
N LYS A 458 2.37 -10.72 16.14
CA LYS A 458 2.30 -9.30 16.47
C LYS A 458 3.36 -8.53 15.68
N SER A 459 2.96 -7.69 14.74
CA SER A 459 3.87 -6.83 14.00
C SER A 459 4.63 -5.90 14.94
N VAL A 460 5.90 -5.62 14.63
CA VAL A 460 6.75 -4.70 15.40
C VAL A 460 7.13 -3.53 14.48
N PRO A 461 6.84 -2.26 14.87
CA PRO A 461 7.22 -1.09 14.08
C PRO A 461 8.71 -1.08 13.74
N GLY A 462 9.03 -0.76 12.49
CA GLY A 462 10.41 -0.60 12.05
C GLY A 462 11.26 -1.88 12.07
N ARG A 463 10.65 -3.06 12.28
CA ARG A 463 11.36 -4.31 12.49
C ARG A 463 10.81 -5.42 11.61
N PRO A 464 11.70 -6.30 11.09
CA PRO A 464 11.26 -7.47 10.37
C PRO A 464 10.34 -8.40 11.15
N ALA A 465 9.49 -9.15 10.45
CA ALA A 465 8.60 -10.13 11.05
C ALA A 465 9.33 -11.24 11.86
N SER A 466 10.64 -11.43 11.67
CA SER A 466 11.47 -12.29 12.54
C SER A 466 11.58 -11.79 14.00
N PHE A 467 11.34 -10.51 14.27
CA PHE A 467 11.27 -9.93 15.63
C PHE A 467 9.89 -10.05 16.27
N SER A 468 8.90 -10.50 15.51
CA SER A 468 7.51 -10.54 15.95
C SER A 468 7.23 -11.72 16.89
N SER A 469 6.54 -11.46 17.99
CA SER A 469 6.06 -12.54 18.86
C SER A 469 4.98 -13.34 18.15
N THR A 470 5.14 -14.66 18.11
CA THR A 470 4.19 -15.57 17.47
C THR A 470 3.48 -16.44 18.51
N ARG A 471 2.16 -16.50 18.44
CA ARG A 471 1.31 -17.44 19.19
C ARG A 471 0.71 -18.45 18.24
N GLN A 472 0.92 -19.73 18.52
CA GLN A 472 0.24 -20.80 17.81
C GLN A 472 -1.21 -20.92 18.28
N LEU A 473 -2.13 -21.00 17.32
CA LEU A 473 -3.55 -21.21 17.55
C LEU A 473 -3.91 -22.71 17.39
N PRO A 474 -5.03 -23.15 17.97
CA PRO A 474 -5.51 -24.53 17.80
C PRO A 474 -5.80 -24.88 16.35
N ASP A 475 -5.73 -26.18 16.04
CA ASP A 475 -6.21 -26.71 14.77
C ASP A 475 -7.72 -26.49 14.64
N LEU A 476 -8.19 -26.22 13.42
CA LEU A 476 -9.60 -25.99 13.12
C LEU A 476 -10.04 -26.94 12.02
N ALA A 477 -11.24 -27.52 12.17
CA ALA A 477 -11.87 -28.29 11.10
C ALA A 477 -12.50 -27.33 10.07
N VAL A 478 -12.55 -27.78 8.83
CA VAL A 478 -13.23 -27.07 7.73
C VAL A 478 -14.27 -28.00 7.14
N ASP A 479 -15.52 -27.53 7.09
CA ASP A 479 -16.65 -28.21 6.45
C ASP A 479 -17.44 -27.19 5.61
N GLY A 480 -17.05 -27.05 4.34
CA GLY A 480 -17.54 -26.02 3.41
C GLY A 480 -17.04 -24.60 3.72
N SER A 481 -16.97 -24.23 5.00
CA SER A 481 -16.40 -22.97 5.48
C SER A 481 -15.49 -23.19 6.68
N LEU A 482 -14.50 -22.31 6.84
CA LEU A 482 -13.71 -22.18 8.05
C LEU A 482 -14.35 -21.09 8.92
N ASN A 483 -14.53 -21.36 10.21
CA ASN A 483 -14.87 -20.34 11.21
C ASN A 483 -13.78 -20.35 12.28
N MET A 484 -13.10 -19.22 12.47
CA MET A 484 -12.03 -19.08 13.45
C MET A 484 -12.44 -18.10 14.55
N PRO A 485 -12.92 -18.61 15.70
CA PRO A 485 -13.15 -17.76 16.87
C PRO A 485 -11.81 -17.37 17.48
N LEU A 486 -11.50 -16.07 17.49
CA LEU A 486 -10.33 -15.53 18.16
C LEU A 486 -10.76 -14.47 19.17
N THR A 487 -10.10 -14.47 20.34
CA THR A 487 -10.18 -13.36 21.29
C THR A 487 -9.00 -12.44 21.07
N ALA A 488 -9.27 -11.15 20.90
CA ALA A 488 -8.25 -10.11 20.75
C ALA A 488 -7.22 -10.16 21.90
N PRO A 489 -5.91 -10.16 21.59
CA PRO A 489 -4.84 -10.13 22.58
C PRO A 489 -4.96 -8.98 23.60
N ALA A 490 -4.29 -9.14 24.74
CA ALA A 490 -4.27 -8.14 25.79
C ALA A 490 -3.38 -6.94 25.48
N GLU A 491 -2.33 -7.16 24.68
CA GLU A 491 -1.42 -6.10 24.29
C GLU A 491 -1.98 -5.37 23.07
N PRO A 492 -1.98 -4.02 23.06
CA PRO A 492 -2.25 -3.26 21.86
C PRO A 492 -1.19 -3.49 20.79
N GLY A 493 -1.58 -3.28 19.53
CA GLY A 493 -0.73 -3.37 18.35
C GLY A 493 -1.43 -4.04 17.16
N ILE A 494 -0.68 -4.22 16.09
CA ILE A 494 -1.15 -4.87 14.87
C ILE A 494 -0.81 -6.35 14.90
N TYR A 495 -1.78 -7.16 14.47
CA TYR A 495 -1.68 -8.60 14.43
C TYR A 495 -2.00 -9.13 13.04
N ASN A 496 -1.15 -10.05 12.58
CA ASN A 496 -1.34 -10.83 11.36
C ASN A 496 -1.68 -12.27 11.73
N ILE A 497 -2.67 -12.83 11.04
CA ILE A 497 -3.05 -14.23 11.10
C ILE A 497 -2.78 -14.84 9.74
N SER A 498 -1.86 -15.81 9.72
CA SER A 498 -1.39 -16.44 8.49
C SER A 498 -1.49 -17.95 8.64
N PHE A 499 -2.20 -18.60 7.72
CA PHE A 499 -2.36 -20.04 7.72
C PHE A 499 -2.72 -20.61 6.36
N ASP A 500 -2.37 -21.88 6.16
CA ASP A 500 -2.85 -22.67 5.04
C ASP A 500 -4.12 -23.42 5.44
N VAL A 501 -5.11 -23.40 4.55
CA VAL A 501 -6.26 -24.28 4.65
C VAL A 501 -6.01 -25.48 3.76
N GLU A 502 -5.85 -26.64 4.40
CA GLU A 502 -5.67 -27.92 3.72
C GLU A 502 -7.01 -28.65 3.68
N GLY A 503 -7.39 -29.17 2.52
CA GLY A 503 -8.66 -29.86 2.37
C GLY A 503 -8.63 -30.95 1.33
N VAL A 504 -9.77 -31.62 1.22
CA VAL A 504 -10.05 -32.65 0.22
C VAL A 504 -11.34 -32.28 -0.49
N THR A 505 -11.32 -32.31 -1.83
CA THR A 505 -12.51 -32.09 -2.65
C THR A 505 -13.46 -33.29 -2.60
N ASP A 506 -14.66 -33.13 -3.14
CA ASP A 506 -15.61 -34.25 -3.32
C ASP A 506 -15.05 -35.40 -4.17
N LYS A 507 -13.98 -35.17 -4.95
CA LYS A 507 -13.27 -36.19 -5.74
C LYS A 507 -12.16 -36.90 -4.96
N GLY A 508 -11.91 -36.55 -3.70
CA GLY A 508 -10.80 -37.10 -2.92
C GLY A 508 -9.45 -36.45 -3.19
N GLU A 509 -9.42 -35.31 -3.90
CA GLU A 509 -8.17 -34.62 -4.28
C GLU A 509 -7.76 -33.61 -3.20
N ARG A 510 -6.47 -33.54 -2.87
CA ARG A 510 -5.95 -32.56 -1.91
C ARG A 510 -5.97 -31.15 -2.49
N ILE A 511 -6.30 -30.17 -1.66
CA ILE A 511 -6.24 -28.75 -1.99
C ILE A 511 -5.50 -27.99 -0.89
N VAL A 512 -4.88 -26.88 -1.25
CA VAL A 512 -4.38 -25.91 -0.29
C VAL A 512 -4.70 -24.49 -0.75
N ARG A 513 -5.06 -23.61 0.19
CA ARG A 513 -5.17 -22.16 -0.02
C ARG A 513 -4.58 -21.41 1.17
N SER A 514 -3.76 -20.39 0.90
CA SER A 514 -3.15 -19.56 1.92
C SER A 514 -4.01 -18.34 2.24
N VAL A 515 -4.23 -18.05 3.52
CA VAL A 515 -5.07 -16.94 4.00
C VAL A 515 -4.28 -16.01 4.92
N ASN A 516 -4.07 -14.77 4.48
CA ASN A 516 -3.52 -13.71 5.34
C ASN A 516 -4.63 -12.80 5.82
N TYR A 517 -4.68 -12.51 7.12
CA TYR A 517 -5.62 -11.56 7.69
C TYR A 517 -4.95 -10.65 8.71
N ASN A 518 -5.18 -9.34 8.58
CA ASN A 518 -4.63 -8.30 9.44
C ASN A 518 -5.73 -7.62 10.26
N PHE A 519 -5.49 -7.41 11.55
CA PHE A 519 -6.34 -6.64 12.46
C PHE A 519 -5.50 -5.94 13.54
N ALA A 520 -6.03 -4.88 14.15
CA ALA A 520 -5.38 -4.13 15.21
C ALA A 520 -6.15 -4.23 16.52
N VAL A 521 -5.41 -4.37 17.63
CA VAL A 521 -5.91 -4.17 18.98
C VAL A 521 -5.57 -2.75 19.39
N ALA A 522 -6.59 -1.91 19.55
CA ALA A 522 -6.42 -0.54 20.01
C ALA A 522 -6.07 -0.49 21.51
N ASP A 523 -5.37 0.56 21.92
CA ASP A 523 -5.12 0.84 23.33
C ASP A 523 -6.37 1.34 24.07
N ASP A 524 -6.24 1.62 25.36
CA ASP A 524 -7.35 2.08 26.22
C ASP A 524 -7.94 3.43 25.76
N GLN A 525 -7.21 4.19 24.93
CA GLN A 525 -7.68 5.44 24.32
C GLN A 525 -8.32 5.21 22.95
N GLY A 526 -8.37 3.96 22.47
CA GLY A 526 -8.87 3.63 21.14
C GLY A 526 -7.88 3.92 20.01
N ILE A 527 -6.60 4.12 20.33
CA ILE A 527 -5.54 4.45 19.37
C ILE A 527 -4.85 3.18 18.91
N VAL A 528 -4.65 3.05 17.60
CA VAL A 528 -3.81 2.00 17.00
C VAL A 528 -2.39 2.55 16.89
N LYS A 529 -1.40 1.78 17.35
CA LYS A 529 0.02 2.15 17.38
C LYS A 529 0.86 1.23 16.54
#